data_AF-A0A924E2W7-F1
#
_entry.id   AF-A0A924E2W7-F1
#
_cell.length_a   1.000
_cell.length_b   1.000
_cell.length_c   1.000
_cell.angle_alpha   90.00
_cell.angle_beta   90.00
_cell.angle_gamma   90.00
#
_symmetry.space_group_name_H-M   'P 1'
#
loop_
_entity.id
_entity.type
_entity.pdbx_description
1 polymer ?
#
loop_
_entity_poly.entity_id
_entity_poly.type
_entity_poly.pdbx_seq_one_letter_code
_entity_poly.pdbx_strand_id
1 'polypeptide(L)' 'MRPSNIGGTEYRVRATTDFGEMRRVCRAFDRDDAMEQLLSYCFSEGLAVDIDTVEIAGPGGTTRAARRTSQDTDGGDLAA' A
#
# COMPACT_ATOMS: atom_id res chain seq x y z
N MET A 1 -22.28 5.79 -11.74
CA MET A 1 -20.93 5.82 -12.35
C MET A 1 -19.97 6.21 -11.24
N ARG A 2 -19.26 5.24 -10.61
CA ARG A 2 -18.30 5.58 -9.54
C ARG A 2 -17.04 6.17 -10.20
N PRO A 3 -16.51 7.30 -9.70
CA PRO A 3 -15.34 7.93 -10.32
C PRO A 3 -14.14 6.99 -10.28
N SER A 4 -13.41 6.93 -11.38
CA SER A 4 -12.16 6.20 -11.53
C SER A 4 -11.21 6.51 -10.38
N ASN A 5 -10.54 5.47 -9.87
CA ASN A 5 -9.78 5.33 -8.62
C ASN A 5 -8.59 6.30 -8.38
N ILE A 6 -8.57 7.47 -9.03
CA ILE A 6 -7.58 8.55 -8.91
C ILE A 6 -7.92 9.38 -7.66
N GLY A 7 -7.90 8.77 -6.47
CA GLY A 7 -8.22 9.51 -5.24
C GLY A 7 -8.33 8.68 -3.96
N GLY A 8 -8.40 7.35 -4.04
CA GLY A 8 -8.48 6.52 -2.85
C GLY A 8 -7.18 6.50 -2.04
N THR A 9 -7.32 6.33 -0.72
CA THR A 9 -6.25 6.03 0.21
C THR A 9 -5.72 4.63 -0.08
N GLU A 10 -4.41 4.44 -0.02
CA GLU A 10 -3.82 3.11 -0.07
C GLU A 10 -3.93 2.44 1.30
N TYR A 11 -4.46 1.23 1.32
CA TYR A 11 -4.58 0.39 2.50
C TYR A 11 -3.76 -0.88 2.32
N ARG A 12 -2.98 -1.24 3.32
CA ARG A 12 -2.34 -2.56 3.44
C ARG A 12 -3.26 -3.43 4.28
N VAL A 13 -3.75 -4.50 3.67
CA VAL A 13 -4.53 -5.53 4.35
C VAL A 13 -3.66 -6.76 4.52
N ARG A 14 -3.52 -7.24 5.76
CA ARG A 14 -2.97 -8.55 6.08
C ARG A 14 -4.12 -9.48 6.44
N ALA A 15 -4.09 -10.66 5.88
CA ALA A 15 -5.09 -11.67 6.15
C ALA A 15 -4.45 -13.06 6.15
N THR A 16 -5.09 -14.01 6.80
CA THR A 16 -4.69 -15.41 6.81
C THR A 16 -5.70 -16.22 6.01
N THR A 17 -5.20 -17.12 5.17
CA THR A 17 -6.01 -18.06 4.37
C THR A 17 -5.64 -19.50 4.70
N ASP A 18 -6.40 -20.46 4.17
CA ASP A 18 -6.09 -21.89 4.29
C ASP A 18 -4.70 -22.27 3.75
N PHE A 19 -4.13 -21.44 2.86
CA PHE A 19 -2.81 -21.63 2.25
C PHE A 19 -1.71 -20.82 2.94
N GLY A 20 -2.03 -20.11 4.02
CA GLY A 20 -1.10 -19.29 4.80
C GLY A 20 -1.42 -17.80 4.75
N GLU A 21 -0.46 -17.00 5.24
CA GLU A 21 -0.60 -15.54 5.29
C GLU A 21 -0.57 -14.90 3.90
N MET A 22 -1.49 -13.96 3.69
CA MET A 22 -1.53 -13.10 2.51
C MET A 22 -1.46 -11.62 2.91
N ARG A 23 -0.90 -10.82 1.99
CA ARG A 23 -0.85 -9.36 2.12
C ARG A 23 -1.26 -8.73 0.81
N ARG A 24 -2.17 -7.75 0.87
CA ARG A 24 -2.64 -7.03 -0.32
C ARG A 24 -2.65 -5.53 -0.07
N VAL A 25 -2.24 -4.78 -1.07
CA VAL A 25 -2.42 -3.33 -1.10
C VAL A 25 -3.65 -3.02 -1.95
N CYS A 26 -4.64 -2.39 -1.34
CA CYS A 26 -5.88 -1.97 -2.00
C CYS A 26 -5.93 -0.44 -2.00
N ARG A 27 -6.54 0.14 -3.04
CA ARG A 27 -6.85 1.57 -3.07
C ARG A 27 -8.36 1.74 -2.90
N ALA A 28 -8.76 2.44 -1.85
CA ALA A 28 -10.15 2.52 -1.40
C ALA A 28 -10.45 3.89 -0.79
N PHE A 29 -11.73 4.26 -0.70
CA PHE A 29 -12.11 5.53 -0.04
C PHE A 29 -11.97 5.42 1.47
N ASP A 30 -12.35 4.28 2.03
CA ASP A 30 -12.25 3.96 3.45
C ASP A 30 -11.74 2.53 3.68
N ARG A 31 -11.64 2.16 4.96
CA ARG A 31 -11.17 0.86 5.41
C ARG A 31 -12.10 -0.26 4.97
N ASP A 32 -13.40 -0.03 5.00
CA ASP A 32 -14.40 -1.07 4.75
C ASP A 32 -14.42 -1.41 3.26
N ASP A 33 -14.35 -0.41 2.39
CA ASP A 33 -14.13 -0.58 0.94
C ASP A 33 -12.86 -1.40 0.64
N ALA A 34 -11.79 -1.21 1.42
CA ALA A 34 -10.55 -1.99 1.25
C ALA A 34 -10.73 -3.47 1.67
N MET A 35 -11.50 -3.72 2.74
CA MET A 35 -11.85 -5.06 3.20
C MET A 35 -12.78 -5.76 2.21
N GLU A 36 -13.83 -5.09 1.74
CA GLU A 36 -14.76 -5.65 0.73
C GLU A 36 -14.03 -6.06 -0.55
N GLN A 37 -13.08 -5.26 -1.02
CA GLN A 37 -12.25 -5.61 -2.17
C GLN A 37 -11.43 -6.89 -1.94
N LEU A 38 -10.87 -7.06 -0.73
CA LEU A 38 -10.13 -8.29 -0.40
C LEU A 38 -11.07 -9.49 -0.31
N LEU A 39 -12.20 -9.35 0.39
CA LEU A 39 -13.19 -10.41 0.55
C LEU A 39 -13.75 -10.86 -0.81
N SER A 40 -14.07 -9.92 -1.70
CA SER A 40 -14.54 -10.21 -3.06
C SER A 40 -13.52 -10.99 -3.88
N TYR A 41 -12.24 -10.65 -3.75
CA TYR A 41 -11.17 -11.41 -4.37
C TYR A 41 -11.06 -12.83 -3.80
N CYS A 42 -10.96 -12.97 -2.48
CA CYS A 42 -10.84 -14.28 -1.84
C CYS A 42 -12.05 -15.17 -2.15
N PHE A 43 -13.26 -14.61 -2.16
CA PHE A 43 -14.47 -15.31 -2.54
C PHE A 43 -14.42 -15.82 -3.99
N SER A 44 -13.95 -15.00 -4.93
CA SER A 44 -13.80 -15.39 -6.34
C SER A 44 -12.80 -16.53 -6.53
N GLU A 45 -11.79 -16.60 -5.67
CA GLU A 45 -10.77 -17.65 -5.65
C GLU A 45 -11.19 -18.87 -4.78
N GLY A 46 -12.36 -18.82 -4.13
CA GLY A 46 -12.82 -19.89 -3.23
C GLY A 46 -12.00 -20.04 -1.95
N LEU A 47 -11.36 -18.97 -1.48
CA LEU A 47 -10.48 -18.95 -0.32
C LEU A 47 -11.26 -18.57 0.95
N ALA A 48 -11.13 -19.36 2.01
CA ALA A 48 -11.45 -18.87 3.35
C ALA A 48 -10.38 -17.85 3.76
N VAL A 49 -10.83 -16.73 4.33
CA VAL A 49 -9.96 -15.61 4.70
C VAL A 49 -10.37 -15.06 6.06
N ASP A 50 -9.38 -14.87 6.93
CA ASP A 50 -9.50 -14.15 8.20
C ASP A 50 -8.66 -12.86 8.10
N ILE A 51 -9.28 -11.71 8.36
CA ILE A 51 -8.59 -10.41 8.21
C ILE A 51 -7.89 -10.07 9.52
N ASP A 52 -6.56 -10.12 9.52
CA ASP A 52 -5.74 -9.82 10.70
C ASP A 52 -5.65 -8.31 10.96
N THR A 53 -5.22 -7.54 9.95
CA THR A 53 -5.00 -6.10 10.09
C THR A 53 -5.34 -5.34 8.81
N VAL A 54 -5.79 -4.09 8.99
CA VAL A 54 -5.96 -3.13 7.90
C VAL A 54 -5.36 -1.81 8.35
N GLU A 55 -4.33 -1.38 7.64
CA GLU A 55 -3.59 -0.17 7.98
C GLU A 55 -3.53 0.77 6.78
N ILE A 56 -3.59 2.07 7.04
CA ILE A 56 -3.34 3.07 6.00
C ILE A 56 -1.86 2.95 5.60
N ALA A 57 -1.60 2.74 4.32
CA ALA A 57 -0.26 2.58 3.77
C ALA A 57 0.54 3.91 3.69
N GLY A 58 0.14 4.93 4.46
CA GLY A 58 0.67 6.30 4.46
C GLY A 58 0.58 7.02 3.10
N PRO A 59 0.85 8.33 3.05
CA PRO A 59 0.93 9.08 1.78
C PRO A 59 2.23 8.82 0.98
N GLY A 60 2.93 7.70 1.22
CA GLY A 60 4.31 7.48 0.78
C GLY A 60 4.55 6.13 0.09
N GLY A 61 3.61 5.68 -0.74
CA GLY A 61 3.64 4.36 -1.37
C GLY A 61 3.76 4.34 -2.90
N THR A 62 4.03 5.47 -3.58
CA THR A 62 4.48 5.36 -4.97
C THR A 62 5.86 4.70 -4.93
N THR A 63 5.99 3.50 -5.48
CA THR A 63 7.28 2.86 -5.69
C THR A 63 8.06 3.67 -6.72
N ARG A 64 8.76 4.70 -6.27
CA ARG A 64 9.94 5.21 -6.95
C ARG A 64 11.04 5.22 -5.91
N ALA A 65 11.88 4.20 -5.95
CA ALA A 65 13.24 4.34 -5.45
C ALA A 65 13.78 5.64 -6.07
N ALA A 66 13.88 6.69 -5.26
CA ALA A 66 14.57 7.90 -5.67
C ALA A 66 15.98 7.43 -6.02
N ARG A 67 16.35 7.54 -7.30
CA ARG A 67 17.76 7.50 -7.69
C ARG A 67 18.46 8.50 -6.77
N ARG A 68 19.29 8.03 -5.84
CA ARG A 68 20.28 8.90 -5.19
C ARG A 68 21.34 9.20 -6.26
N THR A 69 21.09 10.20 -7.09
CA THR A 69 22.18 11.00 -7.62
C THR A 69 22.64 11.86 -6.45
N SER A 70 23.62 11.36 -5.69
CA SER A 70 24.37 12.20 -4.78
C SER A 70 25.21 13.15 -5.63
N GLN A 71 24.67 14.33 -5.90
CA GLN A 71 25.43 15.50 -6.30
C GLN A 71 25.39 16.46 -5.11
N ASP A 72 26.44 17.26 -4.98
CA ASP A 72 26.64 18.37 -4.05
C ASP A 72 27.28 18.03 -2.69
N THR A 73 28.61 18.11 -2.66
CA THR A 73 29.27 18.79 -1.55
C THR A 73 30.32 19.73 -2.12
N ASP A 74 29.86 20.94 -2.42
CA ASP A 74 30.68 22.14 -2.48
C ASP A 74 31.16 22.43 -1.05
N GLY A 75 32.37 21.96 -0.74
CA GLY A 75 33.06 22.22 0.50
C GLY A 75 34.13 23.27 0.27
N GLY A 76 33.73 24.53 0.19
CA GLY A 76 34.64 25.66 0.27
C GLY A 76 35.32 25.70 1.65
N ASP A 77 36.60 25.39 1.68
CA ASP A 77 37.47 25.60 2.83
C ASP A 77 38.07 27.01 2.73
N LEU A 78 37.56 27.92 3.56
CA LEU A 78 38.10 29.26 3.74
C LEU A 78 37.98 29.65 5.22
N ALA A 79 38.95 29.25 6.05
CA ALA A 79 39.43 29.99 7.23
C ALA A 79 40.47 29.19 8.05
N ALA A 80 41.75 29.55 7.94
CA ALA A 80 42.67 29.87 9.05
C ALA A 80 44.07 30.21 8.51
#